data_AF-A0A8U0UF98-F1
#
_entry.id   AF-A0A8U0UF98-F1
#
_cell.length_a   1.000
_cell.length_b   1.000
_cell.length_c   1.000
_cell.angle_alpha   90.00
_cell.angle_beta   90.00
_cell.angle_gamma   90.00
#
_symmetry.space_group_name_H-M   'P 1'
#
loop_
_entity.id
_entity.type
_entity.pdbx_description
1 polymer ?
#
loop_
_entity_poly.entity_id
_entity_poly.type
_entity_poly.pdbx_seq_one_letter_code
_entity_poly.pdbx_strand_id
1 'polypeptide(L)'
;MGEVRKLQKKLRQIENLEINISQSLTPEERVKISRKAELRTRLAELLLQLSGPQQTPGIVGGGKHEKMKRQVEATSEALPSHSPSATKIPKGEAEPAGRQKKTGSQKETVTRGETGRKEETGGRRETGAGGEQSEPCLAVTDTSPKENQEDAEFTSLKASWEKAKFRLRSLEGHSDIVTCVVAVDNLVISGSRDTTVKVWHVPTATEQRNLGGHTGGVTCLSAPPPEYCRRLAWELSLGDKERFILSGSADSCVRIWALSTGQCVKSIYTFNAVTALCFVPEGDGYIITGSDGGKVQAWSWQTMDNCQSINAHEEAVTSLQSQGPLVFSSSAEGGVSVWEGLCTNRDPLQLLHHWDATVTGCGSQEGRLTLSPRGDRLFVAYGRANLRILNWRTGTVSRLTNHSSIAGVTDCVHQTGGLLIGSCYDLANGESTLNLFSLPQCRYLASLTWADAPRILCFAAWLTGSGGHRWVTGGRALTVWEQLPSSGKQRGDVTTKRDNRLDASLMESEGDSEDEEDSDDYDDDKEENYTSQDAPESGSTSWLRCVLQ
;
A
#
# COMPACT_ATOMS: atom_id res chain seq x y z
N MET A 1 -36.38 1.53 19.33
CA MET A 1 -36.47 0.50 18.27
C MET A 1 -37.43 0.85 17.11
N GLY A 2 -38.74 1.05 17.35
CA GLY A 2 -39.70 1.26 16.25
C GLY A 2 -39.36 2.42 15.30
N GLU A 3 -38.93 3.56 15.85
CA GLU A 3 -38.55 4.74 15.04
C GLU A 3 -37.21 4.58 14.32
N VAL A 4 -36.22 3.95 14.95
CA VAL A 4 -34.93 3.58 14.32
C VAL A 4 -35.15 2.82 13.03
N ARG A 5 -36.03 1.79 13.02
CA ARG A 5 -36.40 1.04 11.81
C ARG A 5 -37.09 1.91 10.75
N LYS A 6 -37.89 2.92 11.14
CA LYS A 6 -38.52 3.87 10.22
C LYS A 6 -37.49 4.82 9.60
N LEU A 7 -36.54 5.35 10.38
CA LEU A 7 -35.46 6.21 9.89
C LEU A 7 -34.50 5.45 8.97
N GLN A 8 -34.07 4.24 9.34
CA GLN A 8 -33.27 3.35 8.49
C GLN A 8 -33.97 2.89 7.20
N LYS A 9 -35.31 2.93 7.15
CA LYS A 9 -36.05 2.71 5.89
C LYS A 9 -36.09 3.98 5.05
N LYS A 10 -36.33 5.15 5.66
CA LYS A 10 -36.30 6.45 4.95
C LYS A 10 -34.92 6.76 4.36
N LEU A 11 -33.84 6.51 5.10
CA LEU A 11 -32.48 6.74 4.61
C LEU A 11 -32.17 5.89 3.38
N ARG A 12 -32.45 4.58 3.41
CA ARG A 12 -32.32 3.71 2.23
C ARG A 12 -33.22 4.12 1.06
N GLN A 13 -34.41 4.68 1.31
CA GLN A 13 -35.25 5.23 0.23
C GLN A 13 -34.66 6.51 -0.38
N ILE A 14 -33.96 7.33 0.40
CA ILE A 14 -33.24 8.52 -0.11
C ILE A 14 -31.97 8.09 -0.85
N GLU A 15 -31.23 7.11 -0.33
CA GLU A 15 -30.02 6.57 -0.95
C GLU A 15 -30.32 5.88 -2.30
N ASN A 16 -31.46 5.19 -2.42
CA ASN A 16 -31.94 4.69 -3.72
C ASN A 16 -32.39 5.82 -4.68
N LEU A 17 -32.81 6.99 -4.19
CA LEU A 17 -33.13 8.15 -5.05
C LEU A 17 -31.87 8.89 -5.51
N GLU A 18 -30.79 8.87 -4.72
CA GLU A 18 -29.48 9.39 -5.12
C GLU A 18 -28.79 8.49 -6.17
N ILE A 19 -28.98 7.17 -6.10
CA ILE A 19 -28.49 6.24 -7.14
C ILE A 19 -29.18 6.51 -8.50
N ASN A 20 -30.43 6.98 -8.49
CA ASN A 20 -31.20 7.30 -9.69
C ASN A 20 -30.98 8.75 -10.21
N ILE A 21 -29.90 9.43 -9.84
CA ILE A 21 -29.58 10.81 -10.29
C ILE A 21 -29.40 10.94 -11.81
N SER A 22 -29.22 9.83 -12.54
CA SER A 22 -29.25 9.77 -14.01
C SER A 22 -30.64 10.04 -14.63
N GLN A 23 -31.69 10.20 -13.82
CA GLN A 23 -33.03 10.61 -14.24
C GLN A 23 -33.45 11.93 -13.59
N SER A 24 -34.34 12.68 -14.24
CA SER A 24 -34.70 14.06 -13.88
C SER A 24 -35.56 14.17 -12.61
N LEU A 25 -34.93 14.00 -11.44
CA LEU A 25 -35.54 14.04 -10.11
C LEU A 25 -36.49 15.24 -9.91
N THR A 26 -37.67 14.98 -9.34
CA THR A 26 -38.66 16.03 -9.04
C THR A 26 -38.16 17.00 -7.97
N PRO A 27 -38.72 18.23 -7.88
CA PRO A 27 -38.36 19.18 -6.83
C PRO A 27 -38.58 18.62 -5.42
N GLU A 28 -39.61 17.79 -5.21
CA GLU A 28 -39.85 17.15 -3.92
C GLU A 28 -38.78 16.13 -3.53
N GLU A 29 -38.19 15.42 -4.51
CA GLU A 29 -37.16 14.42 -4.25
C GLU A 29 -35.83 15.08 -3.87
N ARG A 30 -35.51 16.23 -4.47
CA ARG A 30 -34.38 17.06 -4.05
C ARG A 30 -34.53 17.55 -2.60
N VAL A 31 -35.77 17.86 -2.16
CA VAL A 31 -36.10 18.21 -0.76
C VAL A 31 -36.07 16.99 0.18
N LYS A 32 -36.30 15.77 -0.32
CA LYS A 32 -36.12 14.52 0.44
C LYS A 32 -34.62 14.22 0.63
N ILE A 33 -33.81 14.46 -0.39
CA ILE A 33 -32.33 14.31 -0.36
C ILE A 33 -31.67 15.34 0.56
N SER A 34 -32.03 16.63 0.49
CA SER A 34 -31.40 17.65 1.34
C SER A 34 -31.61 17.43 2.85
N ARG A 35 -32.69 16.75 3.25
CA ARG A 35 -32.96 16.35 4.65
C ARG A 35 -32.22 15.09 5.12
N LYS A 36 -31.39 14.46 4.27
CA LYS A 36 -30.61 13.26 4.60
C LYS A 36 -29.70 13.46 5.81
N ALA A 37 -29.03 14.61 5.92
CA ALA A 37 -28.17 14.94 7.04
C ALA A 37 -28.93 15.00 8.38
N GLU A 38 -30.06 15.73 8.42
CA GLU A 38 -30.96 15.81 9.57
C GLU A 38 -31.43 14.42 10.04
N LEU A 39 -31.81 13.56 9.08
CA LEU A 39 -32.25 12.19 9.35
C LEU A 39 -31.13 11.28 9.87
N ARG A 40 -29.87 11.50 9.46
CA ARG A 40 -28.69 10.80 10.00
C ARG A 40 -28.38 11.24 11.44
N THR A 41 -28.37 12.54 11.72
CA THR A 41 -28.19 13.07 13.09
C THR A 41 -29.25 12.53 14.05
N ARG A 42 -30.54 12.62 13.67
CA ARG A 42 -31.66 12.13 14.49
C ARG A 42 -31.64 10.60 14.68
N LEU A 43 -31.09 9.85 13.73
CA LEU A 43 -30.87 8.41 13.89
C LEU A 43 -29.75 8.13 14.91
N ALA A 44 -28.64 8.88 14.87
CA ALA A 44 -27.54 8.75 15.83
C ALA A 44 -27.99 9.10 17.26
N GLU A 45 -28.75 10.18 17.45
CA GLU A 45 -29.35 10.56 18.74
C GLU A 45 -30.25 9.45 19.31
N LEU A 46 -31.15 8.89 18.49
CA LEU A 46 -32.04 7.81 18.92
C LEU A 46 -31.31 6.50 19.21
N LEU A 47 -30.19 6.22 18.55
CA LEU A 47 -29.33 5.09 18.89
C LEU A 47 -28.61 5.33 20.22
N LEU A 48 -28.07 6.53 20.44
CA LEU A 48 -27.41 6.93 21.69
C LEU A 48 -28.35 6.89 22.90
N GLN A 49 -29.62 7.30 22.71
CA GLN A 49 -30.67 7.19 23.73
C GLN A 49 -31.10 5.75 24.02
N LEU A 50 -30.97 4.84 23.05
CA LEU A 50 -31.24 3.40 23.24
C LEU A 50 -30.05 2.67 23.86
N SER A 51 -28.82 3.16 23.68
CA SER A 51 -27.62 2.69 24.41
C SER A 51 -27.53 3.32 25.81
N GLY A 52 -28.56 3.13 26.63
CA GLY A 52 -28.51 3.46 28.06
C GLY A 52 -27.40 2.67 28.77
N PRO A 53 -26.90 3.15 29.92
CA PRO A 53 -25.68 2.63 30.56
C PRO A 53 -25.85 1.15 30.98
N GLN A 54 -25.22 0.26 30.21
CA GLN A 54 -25.13 -1.17 30.49
C GLN A 54 -24.30 -1.40 31.77
N GLN A 55 -24.96 -1.77 32.86
CA GLN A 55 -24.30 -2.24 34.08
C GLN A 55 -23.69 -3.61 33.82
N THR A 56 -22.38 -3.75 34.03
CA THR A 56 -21.71 -5.05 33.96
C THR A 56 -22.11 -5.92 35.17
N PRO A 57 -22.58 -7.16 34.97
CA PRO A 57 -23.09 -7.98 36.06
C PRO A 57 -21.96 -8.65 36.87
N GLY A 58 -21.64 -8.04 38.02
CA GLY A 58 -21.36 -8.73 39.28
C GLY A 58 -20.15 -9.68 39.39
N ILE A 59 -19.11 -9.21 40.09
CA ILE A 59 -18.32 -10.05 41.02
C ILE A 59 -18.57 -9.52 42.43
N VAL A 60 -18.79 -10.43 43.39
CA VAL A 60 -19.18 -10.08 44.76
C VAL A 60 -17.94 -9.73 45.60
N GLY A 61 -17.90 -8.49 46.10
CA GLY A 61 -16.95 -8.01 47.12
C GLY A 61 -17.70 -7.15 48.13
N GLY A 62 -17.59 -7.46 49.42
CA GLY A 62 -18.54 -6.99 50.43
C GLY A 62 -18.21 -5.65 51.10
N GLY A 63 -19.22 -4.78 51.18
CA GLY A 63 -19.53 -4.01 52.39
C GLY A 63 -18.62 -2.84 52.79
N LYS A 64 -19.04 -1.63 52.39
CA LYS A 64 -19.46 -0.57 53.34
C LYS A 64 -20.27 0.52 52.63
N HIS A 65 -21.30 1.03 53.31
CA HIS A 65 -22.01 2.23 52.87
C HIS A 65 -21.27 3.48 53.37
N GLU A 66 -20.90 4.37 52.46
CA GLU A 66 -20.51 5.74 52.81
C GLU A 66 -21.22 6.73 51.88
N LYS A 67 -21.86 7.75 52.45
CA LYS A 67 -22.71 8.71 51.73
C LYS A 67 -21.93 10.01 51.50
N MET A 68 -21.24 10.14 50.38
CA MET A 68 -20.63 11.41 49.99
C MET A 68 -21.64 12.27 49.22
N LYS A 69 -21.96 13.45 49.76
CA LYS A 69 -22.84 14.43 49.09
C LYS A 69 -22.08 15.11 47.96
N ARG A 70 -22.78 15.43 46.86
CA ARG A 70 -22.36 16.54 46.00
C ARG A 70 -22.36 17.83 46.82
N GLN A 71 -21.26 18.57 46.78
CA GLN A 71 -21.24 19.99 47.11
C GLN A 71 -20.73 20.71 45.86
N VAL A 72 -21.48 21.74 45.44
CA VAL A 72 -21.14 22.57 44.29
C VAL A 72 -20.74 23.92 44.86
N GLU A 73 -19.50 24.32 44.64
CA GLU A 73 -19.02 25.67 44.89
C GLU A 73 -18.32 26.16 43.63
N ALA A 74 -18.65 27.38 43.22
CA ALA A 74 -18.13 28.03 42.03
C ALA A 74 -17.49 29.34 42.46
N THR A 75 -16.19 29.48 42.20
CA THR A 75 -15.42 30.69 42.48
C THR A 75 -14.64 31.08 41.23
N SER A 76 -14.95 32.26 40.71
CA SER A 76 -14.28 32.90 39.57
C SER A 76 -13.21 33.86 40.05
N GLU A 77 -11.98 33.75 39.52
CA GLU A 77 -11.00 34.83 39.29
C GLU A 77 -9.81 34.18 38.55
N ALA A 78 -9.42 34.63 37.35
CA ALA A 78 -8.78 35.89 36.95
C ALA A 78 -7.24 35.82 37.00
N LEU A 79 -6.60 36.23 35.90
CA LEU A 79 -5.15 36.17 35.69
C LEU A 79 -4.41 37.32 36.42
N PRO A 80 -3.16 37.07 36.83
CA PRO A 80 -2.13 38.11 36.84
C PRO A 80 -0.91 37.76 35.96
N SER A 81 -0.40 38.77 35.26
CA SER A 81 0.85 38.75 34.49
C SER A 81 2.06 39.21 35.33
N HIS A 82 3.23 39.30 34.67
CA HIS A 82 4.47 40.01 35.06
C HIS A 82 5.61 39.23 35.74
N SER A 83 6.61 38.89 34.92
CA SER A 83 8.03 39.21 35.20
C SER A 83 8.26 40.73 34.95
N PRO A 84 9.36 41.41 35.40
CA PRO A 84 10.75 40.91 35.42
C PRO A 84 11.68 41.42 36.57
N SER A 85 12.94 40.96 36.59
CA SER A 85 14.18 41.80 36.64
C SER A 85 15.44 40.94 36.87
N ALA A 86 16.64 41.51 36.67
CA ALA A 86 17.91 40.76 36.69
C ALA A 86 19.10 41.57 37.23
N THR A 87 20.07 40.91 37.88
CA THR A 87 21.47 41.32 38.17
C THR A 87 22.21 40.12 38.80
N LYS A 88 23.55 39.93 38.77
CA LYS A 88 24.69 40.64 38.15
C LYS A 88 25.89 39.68 37.98
N ILE A 89 26.87 40.06 37.15
CA ILE A 89 28.13 39.34 36.88
C ILE A 89 29.31 39.96 37.66
N PRO A 90 30.31 39.17 38.09
CA PRO A 90 31.72 39.61 38.17
C PRO A 90 32.62 38.94 37.11
N LYS A 91 33.74 39.58 36.75
CA LYS A 91 34.68 39.17 35.67
C LYS A 91 36.02 38.63 36.21
N GLY A 92 36.75 37.92 35.34
CA GLY A 92 38.22 37.90 35.27
C GLY A 92 38.90 36.57 35.59
N GLU A 93 40.14 36.29 35.15
CA GLU A 93 40.90 36.84 34.00
C GLU A 93 42.13 35.93 33.72
N ALA A 94 42.67 35.97 32.49
CA ALA A 94 44.00 35.52 32.01
C ALA A 94 44.69 34.19 32.46
N GLU A 95 45.28 33.50 31.48
CA GLU A 95 46.27 32.40 31.64
C GLU A 95 47.65 32.92 32.12
N PRO A 96 48.61 32.09 32.62
CA PRO A 96 49.44 31.30 31.69
C PRO A 96 50.11 29.97 32.18
N ALA A 97 50.32 29.05 31.22
CA ALA A 97 51.50 28.18 31.00
C ALA A 97 52.08 27.19 32.05
N GLY A 98 52.20 25.90 31.66
CA GLY A 98 52.98 24.86 32.38
C GLY A 98 53.40 23.64 31.50
N ARG A 99 54.68 23.58 31.09
CA ARG A 99 55.38 22.53 30.27
C ARG A 99 55.31 21.09 30.85
N GLN A 100 55.59 19.95 30.18
CA GLN A 100 55.82 19.38 28.80
C GLN A 100 55.82 17.81 28.96
N LYS A 101 56.16 16.81 28.09
CA LYS A 101 56.77 16.50 26.76
C LYS A 101 56.44 14.98 26.49
N LYS A 102 56.54 14.26 25.35
CA LYS A 102 57.00 14.32 23.93
C LYS A 102 55.86 13.73 23.03
N THR A 103 55.74 13.77 21.69
CA THR A 103 56.54 14.12 20.48
C THR A 103 57.40 13.02 19.79
N GLY A 104 56.82 12.30 18.81
CA GLY A 104 57.48 11.51 17.72
C GLY A 104 56.43 10.78 16.83
N SER A 105 56.09 11.25 15.61
CA SER A 105 56.78 11.06 14.30
C SER A 105 56.75 9.60 13.81
N GLN A 106 56.36 9.25 12.58
CA GLN A 106 56.77 9.85 11.28
C GLN A 106 55.62 10.13 10.27
N LYS A 107 55.98 10.52 9.04
CA LYS A 107 55.09 10.80 7.89
C LYS A 107 55.10 9.63 6.90
N GLU A 108 54.04 9.49 6.11
CA GLU A 108 54.10 8.84 4.80
C GLU A 108 53.87 9.86 3.67
N THR A 109 54.40 9.55 2.48
CA THR A 109 54.22 10.33 1.25
C THR A 109 53.83 9.39 0.12
N VAL A 110 52.65 9.60 -0.48
CA VAL A 110 52.16 8.79 -1.60
C VAL A 110 52.48 9.51 -2.91
N THR A 111 53.23 8.85 -3.79
CA THR A 111 53.49 9.31 -5.16
C THR A 111 52.59 8.61 -6.18
N ARG A 112 52.16 9.37 -7.18
CA ARG A 112 51.30 8.96 -8.30
C ARG A 112 52.09 8.12 -9.31
N GLY A 113 51.44 7.10 -9.88
CA GLY A 113 51.98 6.28 -10.97
C GLY A 113 50.86 5.89 -11.94
N GLU A 114 51.10 6.05 -13.23
CA GLU A 114 50.11 5.88 -14.30
C GLU A 114 50.47 4.67 -15.19
N THR A 115 49.47 3.91 -15.63
CA THR A 115 49.68 2.69 -16.42
C THR A 115 49.59 2.96 -17.93
N GLY A 116 50.72 2.93 -18.62
CA GLY A 116 50.82 3.01 -20.09
C GLY A 116 50.84 1.63 -20.78
N ARG A 117 50.52 1.58 -22.08
CA ARG A 117 50.30 0.37 -22.89
C ARG A 117 51.29 0.29 -24.08
N LYS A 118 51.86 -0.90 -24.30
CA LYS A 118 52.45 -1.47 -25.56
C LYS A 118 52.82 -2.93 -25.24
N GLU A 119 52.45 -3.96 -26.02
CA GLU A 119 52.77 -4.28 -27.43
C GLU A 119 54.25 -4.61 -27.66
N GLU A 120 54.53 -5.89 -27.95
CA GLU A 120 55.67 -6.34 -28.76
C GLU A 120 55.32 -7.68 -29.47
N THR A 121 56.14 -8.14 -30.40
CA THR A 121 55.67 -8.90 -31.58
C THR A 121 56.36 -10.23 -31.88
N GLY A 122 55.60 -11.20 -32.41
CA GLY A 122 56.10 -12.35 -33.16
C GLY A 122 54.93 -13.27 -33.61
N GLY A 123 55.01 -14.03 -34.71
CA GLY A 123 56.02 -14.09 -35.78
C GLY A 123 55.56 -15.10 -36.84
N ARG A 124 55.40 -14.68 -38.10
CA ARG A 124 54.69 -15.46 -39.14
C ARG A 124 55.59 -16.44 -39.89
N ARG A 125 55.14 -17.69 -40.05
CA ARG A 125 55.54 -18.62 -41.12
C ARG A 125 54.36 -19.49 -41.55
N GLU A 126 54.43 -20.01 -42.77
CA GLU A 126 53.34 -20.64 -43.51
C GLU A 126 53.61 -22.14 -43.70
N THR A 127 52.55 -22.94 -43.91
CA THR A 127 52.40 -24.01 -44.94
C THR A 127 51.25 -24.97 -44.59
N GLY A 128 50.72 -25.69 -45.60
CA GLY A 128 49.80 -26.81 -45.43
C GLY A 128 48.40 -26.54 -45.98
N ALA A 129 47.89 -27.46 -46.80
CA ALA A 129 46.57 -27.37 -47.43
C ALA A 129 45.82 -28.70 -47.37
N GLY A 130 44.49 -28.65 -47.53
CA GLY A 130 43.67 -29.79 -47.96
C GLY A 130 42.63 -30.28 -46.94
N GLY A 131 41.53 -30.81 -47.46
CA GLY A 131 40.52 -31.57 -46.70
C GLY A 131 39.14 -30.92 -46.62
N GLU A 132 38.29 -31.21 -47.61
CA GLU A 132 36.83 -31.13 -47.40
C GLU A 132 36.39 -32.34 -46.55
N GLN A 133 35.46 -32.14 -45.62
CA GLN A 133 34.31 -33.04 -45.46
C GLN A 133 33.25 -32.44 -44.52
N SER A 134 31.99 -32.60 -44.90
CA SER A 134 30.81 -32.17 -44.14
C SER A 134 30.06 -33.40 -43.62
N GLU A 135 29.86 -33.47 -42.31
CA GLU A 135 28.88 -34.36 -41.68
C GLU A 135 27.99 -33.55 -40.71
N PRO A 136 26.73 -33.97 -40.49
CA PRO A 136 25.69 -33.09 -39.97
C PRO A 136 25.74 -32.91 -38.44
N CYS A 137 25.37 -31.70 -37.99
CA CYS A 137 25.23 -31.38 -36.58
C CYS A 137 24.13 -32.21 -35.91
N LEU A 138 24.51 -33.19 -35.09
CA LEU A 138 23.64 -33.68 -34.03
C LEU A 138 23.52 -32.59 -32.96
N ALA A 139 22.36 -31.94 -32.92
CA ALA A 139 22.04 -30.94 -31.92
C ALA A 139 21.81 -31.60 -30.54
N VAL A 140 22.90 -32.00 -29.89
CA VAL A 140 22.91 -32.27 -28.46
C VAL A 140 22.65 -30.94 -27.76
N THR A 141 21.44 -30.78 -27.23
CA THR A 141 21.10 -29.64 -26.37
C THR A 141 21.88 -29.77 -25.07
N ASP A 142 23.03 -29.11 -24.99
CA ASP A 142 23.92 -29.08 -23.81
C ASP A 142 23.34 -28.19 -22.71
N THR A 143 22.11 -28.51 -22.29
CA THR A 143 21.43 -27.91 -21.14
C THR A 143 22.26 -28.19 -19.90
N SER A 144 22.67 -27.15 -19.19
CA SER A 144 23.58 -27.31 -18.07
C SER A 144 22.96 -28.15 -16.94
N PRO A 145 23.78 -28.79 -16.09
CA PRO A 145 23.28 -29.49 -14.91
C PRO A 145 22.51 -28.60 -13.92
N LYS A 146 22.61 -27.26 -14.06
CA LYS A 146 21.87 -26.30 -13.24
C LYS A 146 20.46 -26.07 -13.77
N GLU A 147 20.30 -25.83 -15.08
CA GLU A 147 18.99 -25.60 -15.69
C GLU A 147 18.07 -26.82 -15.50
N ASN A 148 18.61 -28.03 -15.69
CA ASN A 148 17.89 -29.27 -15.42
C ASN A 148 17.46 -29.44 -13.94
N GLN A 149 18.24 -28.91 -13.00
CA GLN A 149 17.88 -28.91 -11.58
C GLN A 149 16.81 -27.84 -11.27
N GLU A 150 16.94 -26.62 -11.82
CA GLU A 150 15.96 -25.55 -11.66
C GLU A 150 14.59 -25.91 -12.28
N ASP A 151 14.57 -26.61 -13.42
CA ASP A 151 13.33 -27.13 -14.02
C ASP A 151 12.69 -28.27 -13.21
N ALA A 152 13.50 -29.15 -12.61
CA ALA A 152 13.00 -30.19 -11.71
C ALA A 152 12.40 -29.59 -10.43
N GLU A 153 13.06 -28.59 -9.84
CA GLU A 153 12.57 -27.85 -8.68
C GLU A 153 11.30 -27.05 -9.00
N PHE A 154 11.26 -26.34 -10.14
CA PHE A 154 10.05 -25.65 -10.60
C PHE A 154 8.89 -26.63 -10.84
N THR A 155 9.14 -27.77 -11.48
CA THR A 155 8.10 -28.79 -11.74
C THR A 155 7.54 -29.35 -10.44
N SER A 156 8.40 -29.60 -9.44
CA SER A 156 8.00 -30.01 -8.10
C SER A 156 7.17 -28.93 -7.39
N LEU A 157 7.63 -27.67 -7.45
CA LEU A 157 6.93 -26.52 -6.88
C LEU A 157 5.53 -26.35 -7.51
N LYS A 158 5.43 -26.35 -8.84
CA LYS A 158 4.15 -26.28 -9.56
C LYS A 158 3.21 -27.42 -9.18
N ALA A 159 3.70 -28.67 -9.18
CA ALA A 159 2.93 -29.84 -8.78
C ALA A 159 2.50 -29.85 -7.29
N SER A 160 3.10 -28.99 -6.45
CA SER A 160 2.64 -28.71 -5.08
C SER A 160 1.55 -27.63 -5.05
N TRP A 161 1.65 -26.60 -5.90
CA TRP A 161 0.67 -25.51 -6.01
C TRP A 161 -0.62 -25.93 -6.70
N GLU A 162 -0.56 -26.77 -7.74
CA GLU A 162 -1.75 -27.42 -8.33
C GLU A 162 -2.58 -28.21 -7.29
N LYS A 163 -1.94 -28.65 -6.19
CA LYS A 163 -2.55 -29.42 -5.09
C LYS A 163 -2.74 -28.59 -3.81
N ALA A 164 -2.44 -27.29 -3.84
CA ALA A 164 -2.60 -26.42 -2.69
C ALA A 164 -4.09 -26.28 -2.33
N LYS A 165 -4.39 -26.40 -1.03
CA LYS A 165 -5.74 -26.19 -0.50
C LYS A 165 -5.71 -24.96 0.38
N PHE A 166 -6.74 -24.11 0.29
CA PHE A 166 -6.94 -22.98 1.18
C PHE A 166 -8.27 -23.12 1.93
N ARG A 167 -8.29 -22.65 3.17
CA ARG A 167 -9.50 -22.29 3.89
C ARG A 167 -9.74 -20.80 3.77
N LEU A 168 -10.98 -20.41 3.48
CA LEU A 168 -11.42 -19.02 3.48
C LEU A 168 -12.14 -18.66 4.79
N ARG A 169 -12.01 -17.40 5.22
CA ARG A 169 -12.80 -16.82 6.32
C ARG A 169 -13.19 -15.38 5.97
N SER A 170 -14.48 -15.11 5.87
CA SER A 170 -15.02 -13.75 5.76
C SER A 170 -14.78 -12.96 7.07
N LEU A 171 -14.48 -11.67 6.95
CA LEU A 171 -14.34 -10.71 8.04
C LEU A 171 -15.42 -9.63 7.89
N GLU A 172 -16.61 -9.94 8.38
CA GLU A 172 -17.81 -9.10 8.26
C GLU A 172 -17.85 -8.02 9.33
N GLY A 173 -18.10 -6.76 8.94
CA GLY A 173 -18.25 -5.65 9.89
C GLY A 173 -17.94 -4.25 9.35
N HIS A 174 -17.21 -4.13 8.22
CA HIS A 174 -17.19 -2.89 7.43
C HIS A 174 -18.54 -2.69 6.71
N SER A 175 -18.89 -1.43 6.46
CA SER A 175 -20.16 -1.05 5.81
C SER A 175 -20.00 -0.45 4.41
N ASP A 176 -18.77 -0.31 3.93
CA ASP A 176 -18.39 0.16 2.59
C ASP A 176 -17.06 -0.50 2.18
N ILE A 177 -16.63 -0.29 0.93
CA ILE A 177 -15.47 -0.92 0.29
C ILE A 177 -14.20 -0.81 1.16
N VAL A 178 -13.52 -1.94 1.34
CA VAL A 178 -12.19 -2.01 1.97
C VAL A 178 -11.14 -1.62 0.94
N THR A 179 -10.50 -0.48 1.16
CA THR A 179 -9.56 0.20 0.24
C THR A 179 -8.11 -0.23 0.45
N CYS A 180 -7.77 -0.64 1.67
CA CYS A 180 -6.41 -0.99 2.08
C CYS A 180 -6.42 -2.01 3.24
N VAL A 181 -5.36 -2.81 3.31
CA VAL A 181 -5.21 -3.88 4.32
C VAL A 181 -3.73 -4.13 4.62
N VAL A 182 -3.42 -4.44 5.88
CA VAL A 182 -2.08 -4.83 6.34
C VAL A 182 -2.17 -5.95 7.37
N ALA A 183 -1.16 -6.80 7.45
CA ALA A 183 -1.06 -7.88 8.43
C ALA A 183 0.05 -7.58 9.45
N VAL A 184 -0.23 -7.74 10.74
CA VAL A 184 0.73 -7.53 11.84
C VAL A 184 0.60 -8.65 12.87
N ASP A 185 1.67 -9.41 13.06
CA ASP A 185 1.74 -10.62 13.90
C ASP A 185 0.62 -11.66 13.56
N ASN A 186 -0.48 -11.69 14.32
CA ASN A 186 -1.66 -12.53 14.08
C ASN A 186 -2.96 -11.72 13.82
N LEU A 187 -2.80 -10.41 13.58
CA LEU A 187 -3.88 -9.49 13.30
C LEU A 187 -3.91 -9.12 11.82
N VAL A 188 -5.11 -8.95 11.28
CA VAL A 188 -5.35 -8.19 10.05
C VAL A 188 -5.89 -6.83 10.47
N ILE A 189 -5.45 -5.78 9.80
CA ILE A 189 -5.95 -4.42 9.97
C ILE A 189 -6.39 -3.90 8.61
N SER A 190 -7.64 -3.41 8.52
CA SER A 190 -8.27 -2.98 7.27
C SER A 190 -8.80 -1.56 7.37
N GLY A 191 -8.66 -0.77 6.30
CA GLY A 191 -9.25 0.55 6.16
C GLY A 191 -10.34 0.54 5.10
N SER A 192 -11.40 1.31 5.32
CA SER A 192 -12.55 1.37 4.43
C SER A 192 -12.99 2.80 4.13
N ARG A 193 -13.73 2.94 3.03
CA ARG A 193 -14.51 4.14 2.68
C ARG A 193 -15.53 4.51 3.77
N ASP A 194 -15.89 3.58 4.67
CA ASP A 194 -16.75 3.81 5.84
C ASP A 194 -16.13 4.65 6.99
N THR A 195 -14.96 5.23 6.75
CA THR A 195 -14.17 6.09 7.67
C THR A 195 -13.64 5.40 8.92
N THR A 196 -13.69 4.06 8.97
CA THR A 196 -13.12 3.26 10.07
C THR A 196 -11.88 2.47 9.65
N VAL A 197 -10.99 2.24 10.61
CA VAL A 197 -9.97 1.18 10.53
C VAL A 197 -10.38 0.06 11.49
N LYS A 198 -10.45 -1.19 11.03
CA LYS A 198 -10.83 -2.34 11.87
C LYS A 198 -9.68 -3.29 12.09
N VAL A 199 -9.62 -3.85 13.30
CA VAL A 199 -8.59 -4.81 13.73
C VAL A 199 -9.24 -6.16 13.96
N TRP A 200 -8.72 -7.20 13.32
CA TRP A 200 -9.32 -8.54 13.25
C TRP A 200 -8.35 -9.60 13.75
N HIS A 201 -8.85 -10.53 14.59
CA HIS A 201 -8.05 -11.67 15.04
C HIS A 201 -8.21 -12.86 14.09
N VAL A 202 -7.17 -13.16 13.33
CA VAL A 202 -7.21 -14.12 12.21
C VAL A 202 -7.61 -15.55 12.58
N PRO A 203 -7.17 -16.13 13.72
CA PRO A 203 -7.60 -17.48 14.14
C PRO A 203 -9.11 -17.60 14.41
N THR A 204 -9.78 -16.53 14.87
CA THR A 204 -11.22 -16.55 15.22
C THR A 204 -12.10 -15.85 14.19
N ALA A 205 -11.54 -15.11 13.24
CA ALA A 205 -12.26 -14.26 12.27
C ALA A 205 -13.20 -13.23 12.93
N THR A 206 -12.87 -12.77 14.12
CA THR A 206 -13.65 -11.78 14.89
C THR A 206 -13.02 -10.39 14.80
N GLU A 207 -13.85 -9.36 14.60
CA GLU A 207 -13.47 -7.98 14.91
C GLU A 207 -13.06 -7.90 16.39
N GLN A 208 -11.84 -7.43 16.64
CA GLN A 208 -11.35 -7.10 17.98
C GLN A 208 -11.67 -5.65 18.31
N ARG A 209 -11.50 -4.72 17.35
CA ARG A 209 -11.74 -3.28 17.52
C ARG A 209 -12.14 -2.57 16.25
N ASN A 210 -12.94 -1.53 16.45
CA ASN A 210 -13.14 -0.42 15.53
C ASN A 210 -12.31 0.78 16.00
N LEU A 211 -11.34 1.19 15.18
CA LEU A 211 -10.51 2.38 15.36
C LEU A 211 -11.18 3.55 14.60
N GLY A 212 -12.29 4.03 15.15
CA GLY A 212 -13.04 5.15 14.59
C GLY A 212 -12.37 6.49 14.88
N GLY A 213 -12.42 7.42 13.94
CA GLY A 213 -11.94 8.79 14.16
C GLY A 213 -11.61 9.59 12.89
N HIS A 214 -11.41 8.92 11.74
CA HIS A 214 -11.37 9.64 10.46
C HIS A 214 -12.76 10.17 10.08
N THR A 215 -12.79 11.33 9.46
CA THR A 215 -14.01 11.97 8.90
C THR A 215 -14.14 11.79 7.39
N GLY A 216 -13.14 11.17 6.76
CA GLY A 216 -13.10 10.79 5.35
C GLY A 216 -12.83 9.30 5.21
N GLY A 217 -13.00 8.77 3.99
CA GLY A 217 -12.68 7.37 3.71
C GLY A 217 -11.19 7.11 3.92
N VAL A 218 -10.85 6.00 4.60
CA VAL A 218 -9.47 5.54 4.73
C VAL A 218 -9.01 5.06 3.35
N THR A 219 -7.78 5.40 2.96
CA THR A 219 -7.24 5.14 1.62
C THR A 219 -6.06 4.17 1.67
N CYS A 220 -5.23 4.27 2.69
CA CYS A 220 -3.97 3.53 2.83
C CYS A 220 -3.63 3.22 4.29
N LEU A 221 -2.88 2.14 4.50
CA LEU A 221 -2.42 1.66 5.80
C LEU A 221 -0.93 1.31 5.74
N SER A 222 -0.20 1.55 6.83
CA SER A 222 1.19 1.10 7.00
C SER A 222 1.45 0.66 8.43
N ALA A 223 2.39 -0.26 8.63
CA ALA A 223 2.79 -0.80 9.92
C ALA A 223 4.29 -0.54 10.16
N PRO A 224 4.69 0.32 11.11
CA PRO A 224 6.09 0.50 11.47
C PRO A 224 6.66 -0.79 12.09
N PRO A 225 7.95 -1.11 11.87
CA PRO A 225 8.57 -2.27 12.49
C PRO A 225 8.53 -2.27 14.03
N PRO A 226 8.68 -3.44 14.69
CA PRO A 226 8.54 -3.59 16.15
C PRO A 226 9.49 -2.71 16.98
N GLU A 227 10.67 -2.39 16.48
CA GLU A 227 11.67 -1.52 17.11
C GLU A 227 11.26 -0.03 17.09
N TYR A 228 10.71 0.44 15.97
CA TYR A 228 10.13 1.79 15.86
C TYR A 228 8.84 1.91 16.68
N CYS A 229 8.06 0.82 16.77
CA CYS A 229 6.96 0.73 17.72
C CYS A 229 7.46 0.84 19.17
N ARG A 230 8.54 0.14 19.56
CA ARG A 230 9.07 0.18 20.93
C ARG A 230 9.54 1.59 21.34
N ARG A 231 10.17 2.35 20.44
CA ARG A 231 10.55 3.76 20.67
C ARG A 231 9.33 4.60 21.06
N LEU A 232 8.31 4.65 20.19
CA LEU A 232 7.11 5.44 20.45
C LEU A 232 6.30 4.92 21.65
N ALA A 233 6.29 3.61 21.89
CA ALA A 233 5.64 3.02 23.06
C ALA A 233 6.24 3.52 24.37
N TRP A 234 7.58 3.52 24.48
CA TRP A 234 8.31 4.01 25.64
C TRP A 234 7.98 5.48 25.95
N GLU A 235 8.00 6.34 24.92
CA GLU A 235 7.68 7.77 25.05
C GLU A 235 6.23 8.04 25.45
N LEU A 236 5.30 7.20 24.99
CA LEU A 236 3.89 7.24 25.37
C LEU A 236 3.58 6.49 26.68
N SER A 237 4.59 5.94 27.35
CA SER A 237 4.44 5.09 28.56
C SER A 237 3.52 3.88 28.35
N LEU A 238 3.52 3.32 27.14
CA LEU A 238 2.86 2.07 26.76
C LEU A 238 3.86 0.90 26.87
N GLY A 239 3.38 -0.34 26.87
CA GLY A 239 4.23 -1.52 27.09
C GLY A 239 5.11 -1.90 25.88
N ASP A 240 6.27 -2.50 26.12
CA ASP A 240 7.28 -2.90 25.11
C ASP A 240 6.79 -3.77 23.92
N LYS A 241 5.58 -4.33 24.04
CA LYS A 241 4.92 -5.17 23.04
C LYS A 241 3.84 -4.44 22.23
N GLU A 242 3.70 -3.14 22.42
CA GLU A 242 2.81 -2.30 21.62
C GLU A 242 3.10 -2.44 20.12
N ARG A 243 2.07 -2.22 19.32
CA ARG A 243 2.16 -2.12 17.86
C ARG A 243 1.40 -0.88 17.44
N PHE A 244 1.97 -0.11 16.53
CA PHE A 244 1.27 1.01 15.94
C PHE A 244 0.83 0.69 14.52
N ILE A 245 -0.27 1.30 14.10
CA ILE A 245 -0.70 1.35 12.70
C ILE A 245 -0.81 2.81 12.31
N LEU A 246 -0.39 3.10 11.07
CA LEU A 246 -0.58 4.38 10.40
C LEU A 246 -1.74 4.22 9.43
N SER A 247 -2.69 5.16 9.43
CA SER A 247 -3.75 5.22 8.43
C SER A 247 -3.82 6.58 7.77
N GLY A 248 -3.79 6.59 6.44
CA GLY A 248 -4.03 7.76 5.60
C GLY A 248 -5.47 7.75 5.09
N SER A 249 -6.02 8.94 4.86
CA SER A 249 -7.44 9.13 4.59
C SER A 249 -7.70 10.42 3.80
N ALA A 250 -8.87 10.46 3.15
CA ALA A 250 -9.40 11.61 2.44
C ALA A 250 -9.82 12.81 3.34
N ASP A 251 -9.58 12.76 4.66
CA ASP A 251 -9.70 13.88 5.59
C ASP A 251 -8.37 14.64 5.82
N SER A 252 -7.43 14.53 4.87
CA SER A 252 -6.09 15.15 4.93
C SER A 252 -5.33 14.87 6.23
N CYS A 253 -5.53 13.67 6.80
CA CYS A 253 -4.90 13.25 8.05
C CYS A 253 -4.17 11.90 7.90
N VAL A 254 -3.00 11.79 8.52
CA VAL A 254 -2.44 10.50 8.95
C VAL A 254 -2.71 10.33 10.44
N ARG A 255 -3.34 9.23 10.83
CA ARG A 255 -3.55 8.86 12.24
C ARG A 255 -2.64 7.72 12.66
N ILE A 256 -2.19 7.76 13.91
CA ILE A 256 -1.32 6.75 14.52
C ILE A 256 -2.09 6.11 15.67
N TRP A 257 -2.29 4.79 15.60
CA TRP A 257 -3.16 4.04 16.52
C TRP A 257 -2.37 3.02 17.33
N ALA A 258 -2.56 2.98 18.64
CA ALA A 258 -1.98 1.94 19.48
C ALA A 258 -2.85 0.68 19.47
N LEU A 259 -2.33 -0.46 18.96
CA LEU A 259 -3.08 -1.70 18.83
C LEU A 259 -3.36 -2.42 20.16
N SER A 260 -2.80 -2.00 21.31
CA SER A 260 -3.17 -2.55 22.63
C SER A 260 -4.30 -1.78 23.32
N THR A 261 -4.49 -0.49 23.03
CA THR A 261 -5.55 0.36 23.63
C THR A 261 -6.68 0.74 22.66
N GLY A 262 -6.42 0.69 21.35
CA GLY A 262 -7.34 1.12 20.30
C GLY A 262 -7.47 2.64 20.15
N GLN A 263 -6.60 3.41 20.80
CA GLN A 263 -6.64 4.87 20.80
C GLN A 263 -5.78 5.48 19.68
N CYS A 264 -6.25 6.59 19.11
CA CYS A 264 -5.44 7.46 18.26
C CYS A 264 -4.46 8.23 19.16
N VAL A 265 -3.18 7.90 19.13
CA VAL A 265 -2.15 8.51 20.01
C VAL A 265 -1.53 9.78 19.43
N LYS A 266 -1.53 9.92 18.10
CA LYS A 266 -1.07 11.08 17.34
C LYS A 266 -1.92 11.24 16.08
N SER A 267 -1.99 12.45 15.55
CA SER A 267 -2.56 12.76 14.24
C SER A 267 -1.70 13.82 13.57
N ILE A 268 -1.40 13.62 12.29
CA ILE A 268 -0.66 14.56 11.43
C ILE A 268 -1.66 15.11 10.42
N TYR A 269 -1.65 16.42 10.18
CA TYR A 269 -2.44 17.05 9.13
C TYR A 269 -1.56 17.31 7.91
N THR A 270 -1.90 16.70 6.78
CA THR A 270 -1.10 16.71 5.54
C THR A 270 -1.48 17.82 4.57
N PHE A 271 -2.50 18.61 4.90
CA PHE A 271 -3.17 19.61 4.05
C PHE A 271 -3.92 18.99 2.85
N ASN A 272 -3.24 18.20 2.02
CA ASN A 272 -3.84 17.43 0.92
C ASN A 272 -4.38 16.08 1.42
N ALA A 273 -5.32 15.48 0.68
CA ALA A 273 -5.84 14.16 1.01
C ALA A 273 -4.71 13.11 0.94
N VAL A 274 -4.63 12.22 1.93
CA VAL A 274 -3.63 11.15 1.91
C VAL A 274 -4.17 9.99 1.09
N THR A 275 -3.37 9.49 0.16
CA THR A 275 -3.80 8.49 -0.83
C THR A 275 -2.93 7.23 -0.80
N ALA A 276 -1.63 7.43 -0.65
CA ALA A 276 -0.62 6.39 -0.46
C ALA A 276 0.19 6.66 0.81
N LEU A 277 0.68 5.60 1.46
CA LEU A 277 1.36 5.68 2.75
C LEU A 277 2.32 4.50 2.91
N CYS A 278 3.60 4.77 3.21
CA CYS A 278 4.54 3.74 3.66
C CYS A 278 5.36 4.23 4.86
N PHE A 279 6.02 3.29 5.54
CA PHE A 279 6.99 3.60 6.59
C PHE A 279 8.40 3.23 6.10
N VAL A 280 9.38 4.08 6.36
CA VAL A 280 10.78 3.88 5.98
C VAL A 280 11.60 3.72 7.26
N PRO A 281 12.15 2.53 7.55
CA PRO A 281 12.83 2.22 8.80
C PRO A 281 14.33 2.61 8.77
N GLU A 282 14.65 3.76 8.17
CA GLU A 282 16.01 4.29 8.11
C GLU A 282 16.19 5.45 9.11
N GLY A 283 17.34 5.49 9.78
CA GLY A 283 17.67 6.52 10.77
C GLY A 283 16.63 6.60 11.90
N ASP A 284 16.05 7.79 12.11
CA ASP A 284 14.99 7.99 13.10
C ASP A 284 13.61 7.50 12.67
N GLY A 285 13.48 7.02 11.42
CA GLY A 285 12.24 6.51 10.85
C GLY A 285 11.39 7.62 10.26
N TYR A 286 10.80 7.36 9.09
CA TYR A 286 9.98 8.32 8.36
C TYR A 286 8.64 7.74 7.94
N ILE A 287 7.59 8.54 8.10
CA ILE A 287 6.30 8.31 7.45
C ILE A 287 6.35 9.02 6.10
N ILE A 288 6.14 8.29 5.00
CA ILE A 288 6.06 8.88 3.67
C ILE A 288 4.60 8.86 3.21
N THR A 289 4.08 10.03 2.84
CA THR A 289 2.69 10.23 2.42
C THR A 289 2.64 10.68 0.97
N GLY A 290 1.84 10.01 0.15
CA GLY A 290 1.43 10.46 -1.17
C GLY A 290 0.05 11.13 -1.09
N SER A 291 -0.21 12.07 -1.99
CA SER A 291 -1.48 12.80 -2.06
C SER A 291 -2.14 12.76 -3.44
N ASP A 292 -3.36 13.27 -3.49
CA ASP A 292 -4.23 13.38 -4.66
C ASP A 292 -3.73 14.37 -5.74
N GLY A 293 -2.78 15.25 -5.43
CA GLY A 293 -2.13 16.15 -6.40
C GLY A 293 -0.62 15.95 -6.46
N GLY A 294 -0.15 14.75 -6.80
CA GLY A 294 1.25 14.42 -7.11
C GLY A 294 2.30 14.59 -6.01
N LYS A 295 1.92 15.17 -4.87
CA LYS A 295 2.84 15.52 -3.80
C LYS A 295 3.21 14.31 -2.97
N VAL A 296 4.52 14.10 -2.79
CA VAL A 296 5.12 13.17 -1.83
C VAL A 296 5.73 13.98 -0.69
N GLN A 297 5.45 13.59 0.56
CA GLN A 297 5.97 14.27 1.74
C GLN A 297 6.57 13.28 2.73
N ALA A 298 7.67 13.66 3.38
CA ALA A 298 8.33 12.90 4.42
C ALA A 298 8.13 13.57 5.78
N TRP A 299 7.75 12.78 6.78
CA TRP A 299 7.45 13.23 8.15
C TRP A 299 8.29 12.44 9.15
N SER A 300 8.88 13.10 10.14
CA SER A 300 9.69 12.44 11.17
C SER A 300 8.82 11.55 12.05
N TRP A 301 9.19 10.27 12.23
CA TRP A 301 8.55 9.39 13.20
C TRP A 301 8.73 9.87 14.65
N GLN A 302 9.78 10.64 14.93
CA GLN A 302 10.10 11.10 16.27
C GLN A 302 9.30 12.35 16.67
N THR A 303 9.25 13.37 15.81
CA THR A 303 8.59 14.65 16.14
C THR A 303 7.20 14.81 15.55
N MET A 304 6.87 14.03 14.50
CA MET A 304 5.68 14.18 13.65
C MET A 304 5.65 15.45 12.78
N ASP A 305 6.76 16.19 12.69
CA ASP A 305 6.91 17.33 11.79
C ASP A 305 7.12 16.91 10.34
N ASN A 306 6.77 17.78 9.38
CA ASN A 306 7.16 17.61 7.99
C ASN A 306 8.65 17.95 7.83
N CYS A 307 9.46 16.97 7.43
CA CYS A 307 10.84 17.22 7.03
C CYS A 307 10.89 17.81 5.63
N GLN A 308 10.18 17.18 4.69
CA GLN A 308 10.33 17.42 3.26
C GLN A 308 8.99 17.32 2.51
N SER A 309 8.89 18.04 1.39
CA SER A 309 7.66 18.25 0.64
C SER A 309 7.98 18.43 -0.84
N ILE A 310 7.75 17.40 -1.64
CA ILE A 310 8.17 17.31 -3.05
C ILE A 310 6.93 17.16 -3.94
N ASN A 311 6.80 17.97 -4.99
CA ASN A 311 5.88 17.67 -6.09
C ASN A 311 6.58 16.63 -6.96
N ALA A 312 6.12 15.38 -6.92
CA ALA A 312 6.89 14.21 -7.35
C ALA A 312 6.36 13.56 -8.64
N HIS A 313 5.15 13.95 -9.02
CA HIS A 313 4.28 13.47 -10.09
C HIS A 313 3.31 14.62 -10.43
N GLU A 314 2.61 14.57 -11.54
CA GLU A 314 1.61 15.58 -11.93
C GLU A 314 0.21 15.23 -11.39
N GLU A 315 -0.15 13.94 -11.43
CA GLU A 315 -1.41 13.40 -10.91
C GLU A 315 -1.26 12.68 -9.55
N ALA A 316 -2.37 12.14 -9.05
CA ALA A 316 -2.47 11.50 -7.74
C ALA A 316 -1.48 10.35 -7.51
N VAL A 317 -0.79 10.35 -6.37
CA VAL A 317 0.07 9.24 -5.94
C VAL A 317 -0.80 8.04 -5.56
N THR A 318 -0.73 6.97 -6.34
CA THR A 318 -1.62 5.79 -6.27
C THR A 318 -1.11 4.70 -5.33
N SER A 319 0.22 4.55 -5.22
CA SER A 319 0.88 3.56 -4.36
C SER A 319 2.24 4.06 -3.87
N LEU A 320 2.59 3.70 -2.64
CA LEU A 320 3.89 3.91 -2.01
C LEU A 320 4.35 2.59 -1.38
N GLN A 321 5.59 2.19 -1.67
CA GLN A 321 6.22 0.99 -1.11
C GLN A 321 7.65 1.30 -0.66
N SER A 322 8.14 0.60 0.36
CA SER A 322 9.52 0.70 0.85
C SER A 322 10.22 -0.67 0.84
N GLN A 323 11.52 -0.68 0.56
CA GLN A 323 12.35 -1.88 0.53
C GLN A 323 13.76 -1.55 1.05
N GLY A 324 13.95 -1.63 2.36
CA GLY A 324 15.12 -1.06 3.03
C GLY A 324 15.12 0.47 2.86
N PRO A 325 16.23 1.08 2.39
CA PRO A 325 16.28 2.52 2.18
C PRO A 325 15.50 2.98 0.94
N LEU A 326 15.18 2.10 -0.01
CA LEU A 326 14.50 2.52 -1.24
C LEU A 326 13.00 2.72 -1.02
N VAL A 327 12.49 3.83 -1.55
CA VAL A 327 11.05 4.14 -1.64
C VAL A 327 10.64 4.16 -3.11
N PHE A 328 9.47 3.62 -3.41
CA PHE A 328 8.88 3.58 -4.75
C PHE A 328 7.51 4.24 -4.70
N SER A 329 7.29 5.27 -5.53
CA SER A 329 5.99 5.94 -5.68
C SER A 329 5.50 5.86 -7.11
N SER A 330 4.23 5.52 -7.31
CA SER A 330 3.54 5.60 -8.60
C SER A 330 2.46 6.65 -8.58
N SER A 331 2.17 7.22 -9.75
CA SER A 331 1.05 8.13 -10.00
C SER A 331 -0.07 7.46 -10.80
N ALA A 332 -1.21 8.14 -10.94
CA ALA A 332 -2.29 7.79 -11.86
C ALA A 332 -1.89 8.04 -13.33
N GLU A 333 -1.01 9.01 -13.59
CA GLU A 333 -0.45 9.32 -14.92
C GLU A 333 0.34 8.16 -15.56
N GLY A 334 0.62 7.09 -14.80
CA GLY A 334 1.49 5.98 -15.18
C GLY A 334 2.94 6.11 -14.70
N GLY A 335 3.36 7.31 -14.28
CA GLY A 335 4.71 7.62 -13.81
C GLY A 335 5.13 6.85 -12.54
N VAL A 336 6.43 6.55 -12.44
CA VAL A 336 7.08 5.85 -11.32
C VAL A 336 8.37 6.57 -10.93
N SER A 337 8.44 6.99 -9.66
CA SER A 337 9.62 7.65 -9.07
C SER A 337 10.24 6.79 -7.98
N VAL A 338 11.57 6.66 -7.99
CA VAL A 338 12.37 5.86 -7.04
C VAL A 338 13.30 6.76 -6.26
N TRP A 339 13.26 6.62 -4.94
CA TRP A 339 13.93 7.50 -3.98
C TRP A 339 14.85 6.71 -3.06
N GLU A 340 15.96 7.31 -2.65
CA GLU A 340 16.80 6.82 -1.56
C GLU A 340 16.42 7.53 -0.25
N GLY A 341 16.14 6.72 0.77
CA GLY A 341 15.90 7.13 2.14
C GLY A 341 17.19 7.52 2.85
N LEU A 342 17.49 8.81 2.90
CA LEU A 342 18.66 9.35 3.57
C LEU A 342 18.41 9.57 5.06
N CYS A 343 19.43 9.32 5.88
CA CYS A 343 19.42 9.60 7.31
C CYS A 343 19.63 11.10 7.62
N THR A 344 18.84 12.00 7.01
CA THR A 344 18.91 13.46 7.27
C THR A 344 17.56 14.06 7.63
N ASN A 345 17.55 14.95 8.63
CA ASN A 345 16.31 15.50 9.21
C ASN A 345 15.67 16.64 8.37
N ARG A 346 16.25 17.00 7.22
CA ARG A 346 15.69 17.99 6.29
C ARG A 346 15.27 17.35 4.97
N ASP A 347 16.18 16.59 4.37
CA ASP A 347 15.98 15.97 3.07
C ASP A 347 16.20 14.45 3.19
N PRO A 348 15.24 13.70 3.78
CA PRO A 348 15.30 12.26 3.92
C PRO A 348 14.94 11.49 2.64
N LEU A 349 14.44 12.14 1.59
CA LEU A 349 14.27 11.54 0.27
C LEU A 349 15.15 12.24 -0.76
N GLN A 350 15.97 11.46 -1.46
CA GLN A 350 16.67 11.87 -2.67
C GLN A 350 16.11 11.09 -3.87
N LEU A 351 15.71 11.78 -4.94
CA LEU A 351 15.29 11.11 -6.18
C LEU A 351 16.51 10.43 -6.83
N LEU A 352 16.38 9.13 -7.15
CA LEU A 352 17.37 8.38 -7.93
C LEU A 352 16.98 8.29 -9.40
N HIS A 353 15.72 7.92 -9.67
CA HIS A 353 15.16 7.75 -11.00
C HIS A 353 13.70 8.20 -11.03
N HIS A 354 13.28 8.77 -12.15
CA HIS A 354 11.88 8.95 -12.52
C HIS A 354 11.69 8.32 -13.91
N TRP A 355 10.62 7.54 -14.06
CA TRP A 355 10.24 6.86 -15.28
C TRP A 355 8.79 7.23 -15.60
N ASP A 356 8.58 7.94 -16.70
CA ASP A 356 7.26 8.45 -17.09
C ASP A 356 6.34 7.35 -17.67
N ALA A 357 5.13 7.76 -18.08
CA ALA A 357 4.11 6.90 -18.70
C ALA A 357 4.60 6.15 -19.96
N THR A 358 5.53 6.74 -20.71
CA THR A 358 6.06 6.20 -21.97
C THR A 358 7.06 5.08 -21.71
N VAL A 359 7.97 5.27 -20.75
CA VAL A 359 8.96 4.24 -20.36
C VAL A 359 8.29 3.09 -19.60
N THR A 360 7.33 3.41 -18.71
CA THR A 360 6.63 2.38 -17.91
C THR A 360 5.63 1.56 -18.72
N GLY A 361 5.16 2.07 -19.87
CA GLY A 361 4.07 1.47 -20.64
C GLY A 361 2.79 1.31 -19.80
N CYS A 362 2.55 2.25 -18.88
CA CYS A 362 1.45 2.24 -17.89
C CYS A 362 0.49 3.44 -18.02
N GLY A 363 0.69 4.34 -19.00
CA GLY A 363 -0.20 5.49 -19.22
C GLY A 363 -1.65 5.08 -19.48
N SER A 364 -2.59 5.65 -18.72
CA SER A 364 -4.04 5.49 -18.94
C SER A 364 -4.81 6.59 -18.20
N GLN A 365 -5.95 7.02 -18.74
CA GLN A 365 -6.72 8.17 -18.22
C GLN A 365 -7.36 7.95 -16.83
N GLU A 366 -7.44 6.72 -16.31
CA GLU A 366 -8.09 6.41 -15.01
C GLU A 366 -7.33 5.35 -14.16
N GLY A 367 -6.05 5.10 -14.45
CA GLY A 367 -5.32 3.93 -13.93
C GLY A 367 -4.81 4.05 -12.48
N ARG A 368 -5.38 3.31 -11.53
CA ARG A 368 -4.72 3.10 -10.23
C ARG A 368 -3.52 2.15 -10.37
N LEU A 369 -2.31 2.69 -10.35
CA LEU A 369 -1.10 1.87 -10.24
C LEU A 369 -0.92 1.28 -8.82
N THR A 370 -0.66 -0.02 -8.74
CA THR A 370 -0.25 -0.73 -7.51
C THR A 370 1.15 -1.30 -7.71
N LEU A 371 2.05 -1.04 -6.75
CA LEU A 371 3.46 -1.44 -6.82
C LEU A 371 3.78 -2.63 -5.89
N SER A 372 4.71 -3.48 -6.33
CA SER A 372 5.38 -4.48 -5.50
C SER A 372 6.87 -4.57 -5.87
N PRO A 373 7.80 -3.95 -5.12
CA PRO A 373 9.24 -4.05 -5.38
C PRO A 373 9.83 -5.41 -4.99
N ARG A 374 10.89 -5.82 -5.71
CA ARG A 374 11.77 -6.95 -5.35
C ARG A 374 13.17 -6.78 -5.95
N GLY A 375 14.10 -6.28 -5.14
CA GLY A 375 15.47 -5.99 -5.56
C GLY A 375 15.49 -4.93 -6.65
N ASP A 376 16.01 -5.28 -7.82
CA ASP A 376 16.14 -4.41 -9.00
C ASP A 376 14.85 -4.37 -9.85
N ARG A 377 13.87 -5.25 -9.59
CA ARG A 377 12.60 -5.30 -10.31
C ARG A 377 11.48 -4.64 -9.51
N LEU A 378 10.60 -3.94 -10.22
CA LEU A 378 9.34 -3.40 -9.72
C LEU A 378 8.20 -4.03 -10.52
N PHE A 379 7.33 -4.77 -9.83
CA PHE A 379 6.11 -5.30 -10.43
C PHE A 379 5.01 -4.24 -10.32
N VAL A 380 4.37 -3.92 -11.44
CA VAL A 380 3.35 -2.88 -11.56
C VAL A 380 2.05 -3.48 -12.10
N ALA A 381 0.98 -3.34 -11.31
CA ALA A 381 -0.40 -3.52 -11.75
C ALA A 381 -0.98 -2.16 -12.11
N TYR A 382 -1.65 -2.05 -13.26
CA TYR A 382 -2.05 -0.76 -13.85
C TYR A 382 -3.45 -0.82 -14.51
N GLY A 383 -4.34 -1.68 -13.98
CA GLY A 383 -5.74 -1.74 -14.42
C GLY A 383 -6.01 -2.52 -15.72
N ARG A 384 -4.97 -2.96 -16.47
CA ARG A 384 -5.12 -3.81 -17.67
C ARG A 384 -4.91 -5.31 -17.34
N ALA A 385 -5.03 -6.17 -18.35
CA ALA A 385 -4.92 -7.64 -18.26
C ALA A 385 -3.50 -8.15 -17.92
N ASN A 386 -2.48 -7.31 -18.08
CA ASN A 386 -1.07 -7.65 -17.92
C ASN A 386 -0.44 -6.94 -16.72
N LEU A 387 0.69 -7.46 -16.26
CA LEU A 387 1.61 -6.79 -15.34
C LEU A 387 2.78 -6.22 -16.15
N ARG A 388 3.27 -5.04 -15.76
CA ARG A 388 4.58 -4.54 -16.19
C ARG A 388 5.65 -4.92 -15.17
N ILE A 389 6.83 -5.29 -15.65
CA ILE A 389 8.01 -5.58 -14.84
C ILE A 389 9.11 -4.60 -15.26
N LEU A 390 9.22 -3.51 -14.51
CA LEU A 390 10.24 -2.47 -14.71
C LEU A 390 11.52 -2.87 -13.96
N ASN A 391 12.66 -2.88 -14.64
CA ASN A 391 13.96 -2.78 -13.96
C ASN A 391 14.22 -1.30 -13.66
N TRP A 392 14.10 -0.90 -12.39
CA TRP A 392 14.11 0.52 -12.03
C TRP A 392 15.47 1.19 -12.19
N ARG A 393 16.56 0.43 -12.36
CA ARG A 393 17.93 0.93 -12.59
C ARG A 393 18.23 1.20 -14.06
N THR A 394 17.63 0.44 -14.97
CA THR A 394 17.93 0.46 -16.42
C THR A 394 16.81 1.02 -17.27
N GLY A 395 15.59 1.20 -16.71
CA GLY A 395 14.40 1.61 -17.45
C GLY A 395 13.77 0.50 -18.29
N THR A 396 14.44 -0.66 -18.44
CA THR A 396 13.95 -1.76 -19.28
C THR A 396 12.69 -2.39 -18.68
N VAL A 397 11.59 -2.34 -19.43
CA VAL A 397 10.31 -2.97 -19.09
C VAL A 397 10.16 -4.32 -19.80
N SER A 398 9.45 -5.24 -19.16
CA SER A 398 8.95 -6.47 -19.77
C SER A 398 7.49 -6.71 -19.39
N ARG A 399 6.74 -7.39 -20.26
CA ARG A 399 5.33 -7.75 -20.08
C ARG A 399 5.23 -9.10 -19.38
N LEU A 400 4.29 -9.26 -18.45
CA LEU A 400 3.89 -10.54 -17.89
C LEU A 400 2.37 -10.69 -18.01
N THR A 401 1.91 -11.68 -18.76
CA THR A 401 0.49 -11.97 -18.91
C THR A 401 -0.09 -12.44 -17.58
N ASN A 402 -1.00 -11.65 -17.00
CA ASN A 402 -1.70 -12.01 -15.77
C ASN A 402 -3.12 -12.53 -16.05
N HIS A 403 -3.75 -12.11 -17.14
CA HIS A 403 -5.08 -12.54 -17.55
C HIS A 403 -5.15 -12.96 -19.01
N SER A 404 -5.94 -14.00 -19.34
CA SER A 404 -6.05 -14.55 -20.69
C SER A 404 -7.30 -14.10 -21.48
N SER A 405 -7.96 -13.06 -20.99
CA SER A 405 -9.08 -12.33 -21.62
C SER A 405 -8.77 -10.83 -21.62
N ILE A 406 -9.07 -10.16 -22.75
CA ILE A 406 -8.81 -8.73 -22.98
C ILE A 406 -9.62 -7.81 -22.05
N ALA A 407 -10.76 -8.28 -21.54
CA ALA A 407 -11.57 -7.58 -20.53
C ALA A 407 -11.02 -7.78 -19.10
N GLY A 408 -9.82 -8.34 -18.96
CA GLY A 408 -9.15 -8.58 -17.69
C GLY A 408 -8.59 -7.33 -17.05
N VAL A 409 -8.78 -7.20 -15.75
CA VAL A 409 -8.22 -6.13 -14.93
C VAL A 409 -7.32 -6.72 -13.84
N THR A 410 -6.14 -6.12 -13.70
CA THR A 410 -5.18 -6.39 -12.63
C THR A 410 -5.07 -5.15 -11.74
N ASP A 411 -5.76 -5.16 -10.60
CA ASP A 411 -5.76 -4.06 -9.61
C ASP A 411 -4.60 -4.15 -8.61
N CYS A 412 -4.25 -5.37 -8.21
CA CYS A 412 -3.29 -5.67 -7.16
C CYS A 412 -2.19 -6.61 -7.65
N VAL A 413 -0.95 -6.30 -7.26
CA VAL A 413 0.21 -7.19 -7.38
C VAL A 413 0.99 -7.21 -6.08
N HIS A 414 1.47 -8.38 -5.66
CA HIS A 414 2.17 -8.55 -4.40
C HIS A 414 3.15 -9.73 -4.43
N GLN A 415 4.39 -9.52 -3.99
CA GLN A 415 5.39 -10.59 -3.87
C GLN A 415 5.53 -11.08 -2.42
N THR A 416 5.59 -12.40 -2.21
CA THR A 416 5.69 -13.00 -0.88
C THR A 416 6.34 -14.38 -0.94
N GLY A 417 7.31 -14.67 -0.07
CA GLY A 417 7.85 -16.04 0.11
C GLY A 417 8.42 -16.74 -1.14
N GLY A 418 8.78 -16.01 -2.20
CA GLY A 418 9.20 -16.60 -3.48
C GLY A 418 8.09 -16.72 -4.54
N LEU A 419 6.90 -16.20 -4.25
CA LEU A 419 5.79 -16.06 -5.19
C LEU A 419 5.59 -14.61 -5.62
N LEU A 420 5.09 -14.41 -6.82
CA LEU A 420 4.33 -13.24 -7.24
C LEU A 420 2.85 -13.62 -7.29
N ILE A 421 1.98 -12.74 -6.81
CA ILE A 421 0.53 -12.92 -6.79
C ILE A 421 -0.10 -11.73 -7.51
N GLY A 422 -0.85 -12.01 -8.59
CA GLY A 422 -1.67 -11.04 -9.30
C GLY A 422 -3.16 -11.27 -9.04
N SER A 423 -3.91 -10.21 -8.73
CA SER A 423 -5.38 -10.26 -8.77
C SER A 423 -5.87 -10.27 -10.21
N CYS A 424 -6.92 -11.02 -10.50
CA CYS A 424 -7.65 -10.94 -11.75
C CYS A 424 -9.12 -10.64 -11.50
N TYR A 425 -9.72 -9.78 -12.31
CA TYR A 425 -11.16 -9.62 -12.42
C TYR A 425 -11.52 -9.41 -13.90
N ASP A 426 -12.40 -10.25 -14.45
CA ASP A 426 -12.89 -10.09 -15.82
C ASP A 426 -14.13 -9.20 -15.83
N LEU A 427 -14.08 -8.06 -16.52
CA LEU A 427 -15.17 -7.08 -16.56
C LEU A 427 -16.41 -7.59 -17.30
N ALA A 428 -16.28 -8.57 -18.20
CA ALA A 428 -17.37 -9.06 -19.05
C ALA A 428 -18.19 -10.17 -18.38
N ASN A 429 -17.60 -10.95 -17.46
CA ASN A 429 -18.30 -12.03 -16.74
C ASN A 429 -18.34 -11.88 -15.22
N GLY A 430 -17.49 -11.04 -14.61
CA GLY A 430 -17.44 -10.80 -13.17
C GLY A 430 -16.75 -11.89 -12.34
N GLU A 431 -16.11 -12.89 -12.94
CA GLU A 431 -15.26 -13.84 -12.23
C GLU A 431 -13.98 -13.15 -11.74
N SER A 432 -13.57 -13.46 -10.51
CA SER A 432 -12.28 -13.05 -9.94
C SER A 432 -11.40 -14.26 -9.65
N THR A 433 -10.10 -14.14 -9.92
CA THR A 433 -9.10 -15.19 -9.63
C THR A 433 -7.85 -14.58 -8.98
N LEU A 434 -7.01 -15.43 -8.38
CA LEU A 434 -5.64 -15.07 -7.99
C LEU A 434 -4.65 -15.94 -8.78
N ASN A 435 -3.78 -15.32 -9.57
CA ASN A 435 -2.77 -16.03 -10.36
C ASN A 435 -1.42 -15.98 -9.66
N LEU A 436 -0.78 -17.15 -9.57
CA LEU A 436 0.48 -17.35 -8.86
C LEU A 436 1.62 -17.62 -9.84
N PHE A 437 2.76 -16.95 -9.64
CA PHE A 437 3.98 -17.15 -10.42
C PHE A 437 5.19 -17.35 -9.49
N SER A 438 6.15 -18.19 -9.88
CA SER A 438 7.39 -18.40 -9.11
C SER A 438 8.40 -17.29 -9.35
N LEU A 439 9.09 -16.82 -8.31
CA LEU A 439 10.14 -15.80 -8.42
C LEU A 439 11.54 -16.41 -8.20
N PRO A 440 12.58 -15.96 -8.94
CA PRO A 440 12.61 -14.76 -9.78
C PRO A 440 12.12 -14.90 -11.23
N GLN A 441 11.98 -16.10 -11.79
CA GLN A 441 11.76 -16.32 -13.22
C GLN A 441 10.34 -15.94 -13.73
N CYS A 442 9.41 -15.62 -12.83
CA CYS A 442 8.01 -15.23 -13.12
C CYS A 442 7.18 -16.28 -13.89
N ARG A 443 7.56 -17.55 -13.80
CA ARG A 443 6.85 -18.68 -14.44
C ARG A 443 5.53 -18.98 -13.72
N TYR A 444 4.44 -19.12 -14.47
CA TYR A 444 3.10 -19.40 -13.93
C TYR A 444 3.03 -20.77 -13.21
N LEU A 445 2.36 -20.79 -12.06
CA LEU A 445 2.18 -21.97 -11.19
C LEU A 445 0.74 -22.48 -11.22
N ALA A 446 -0.22 -21.63 -10.85
CA ALA A 446 -1.64 -22.00 -10.73
C ALA A 446 -2.56 -20.76 -10.66
N SER A 447 -3.82 -20.94 -11.06
CA SER A 447 -4.91 -20.00 -10.83
C SER A 447 -5.77 -20.48 -9.67
N LEU A 448 -6.01 -19.63 -8.67
CA LEU A 448 -6.90 -19.91 -7.55
C LEU A 448 -8.28 -19.28 -7.79
N THR A 449 -9.33 -20.09 -7.64
CA THR A 449 -10.73 -19.68 -7.87
C THR A 449 -11.62 -20.16 -6.73
N TRP A 450 -12.66 -19.40 -6.41
CA TRP A 450 -13.59 -19.69 -5.31
C TRP A 450 -15.00 -19.18 -5.64
N ALA A 451 -16.00 -19.60 -4.87
CA ALA A 451 -17.38 -19.16 -5.06
C ALA A 451 -17.55 -17.69 -4.68
N ASP A 452 -18.44 -16.99 -5.41
CA ASP A 452 -18.85 -15.60 -5.17
C ASP A 452 -17.67 -14.61 -5.03
N ALA A 453 -16.64 -14.81 -5.86
CA ALA A 453 -15.36 -14.10 -5.81
C ALA A 453 -15.49 -12.60 -6.17
N PRO A 454 -15.28 -11.65 -5.23
CA PRO A 454 -15.35 -10.22 -5.52
C PRO A 454 -14.03 -9.67 -6.08
N ARG A 455 -14.11 -8.62 -6.91
CA ARG A 455 -12.94 -7.82 -7.35
C ARG A 455 -12.07 -7.41 -6.15
N ILE A 456 -10.78 -7.70 -6.24
CA ILE A 456 -9.79 -7.48 -5.17
C ILE A 456 -9.12 -6.13 -5.37
N LEU A 457 -9.37 -5.18 -4.46
CA LEU A 457 -8.87 -3.81 -4.51
C LEU A 457 -7.74 -3.53 -3.50
N CYS A 458 -7.48 -4.45 -2.58
CA CYS A 458 -6.27 -4.45 -1.76
C CYS A 458 -5.87 -5.86 -1.32
N PHE A 459 -4.59 -6.05 -1.02
CA PHE A 459 -4.00 -7.36 -0.74
C PHE A 459 -2.82 -7.25 0.24
N ALA A 460 -2.68 -8.22 1.15
CA ALA A 460 -1.48 -8.39 1.97
C ALA A 460 -1.22 -9.87 2.25
N ALA A 461 0.03 -10.34 2.07
CA ALA A 461 0.41 -11.73 2.31
C ALA A 461 1.62 -11.89 3.24
N TRP A 462 1.62 -12.97 4.01
CA TRP A 462 2.69 -13.31 4.94
C TRP A 462 2.85 -14.82 5.10
N LEU A 463 4.01 -15.23 5.60
CA LEU A 463 4.27 -16.62 5.96
C LEU A 463 3.88 -16.86 7.42
N THR A 464 3.25 -17.99 7.69
CA THR A 464 3.06 -18.49 9.06
C THR A 464 4.39 -19.03 9.61
N GLY A 465 4.53 -19.11 10.94
CA GLY A 465 5.72 -19.69 11.58
C GLY A 465 6.00 -21.17 11.24
N SER A 466 5.04 -21.85 10.61
CA SER A 466 5.17 -23.21 10.05
C SER A 466 5.48 -23.24 8.54
N GLY A 467 5.81 -22.10 7.93
CA GLY A 467 6.15 -21.99 6.50
C GLY A 467 4.96 -21.99 5.53
N GLY A 468 3.73 -22.23 6.01
CA GLY A 468 2.52 -22.17 5.19
C GLY A 468 2.11 -20.73 4.88
N HIS A 469 1.57 -20.50 3.68
CA HIS A 469 1.14 -19.18 3.22
C HIS A 469 -0.19 -18.75 3.85
N ARG A 470 -0.31 -17.46 4.14
CA ARG A 470 -1.54 -16.82 4.60
C ARG A 470 -1.64 -15.43 3.98
N TRP A 471 -2.82 -15.04 3.53
CA TRP A 471 -3.03 -13.70 2.98
C TRP A 471 -4.45 -13.20 3.21
N VAL A 472 -4.68 -11.94 2.91
CA VAL A 472 -5.98 -11.29 3.01
C VAL A 472 -6.26 -10.50 1.73
N THR A 473 -7.46 -10.68 1.20
CA THR A 473 -8.00 -10.00 0.02
C THR A 473 -9.11 -9.05 0.48
N GLY A 474 -9.01 -7.76 0.14
CA GLY A 474 -10.01 -6.74 0.43
C GLY A 474 -10.62 -6.12 -0.83
N GLY A 475 -11.79 -5.51 -0.68
CA GLY A 475 -12.61 -4.96 -1.76
C GLY A 475 -14.05 -4.80 -1.25
N ARG A 476 -15.05 -5.30 -2.01
CA ARG A 476 -16.44 -5.38 -1.53
C ARG A 476 -16.64 -6.37 -0.37
N ALA A 477 -15.71 -7.30 -0.16
CA ALA A 477 -15.62 -8.14 1.04
C ALA A 477 -14.17 -8.24 1.51
N LEU A 478 -13.97 -8.59 2.78
CA LEU A 478 -12.66 -8.82 3.37
C LEU A 478 -12.53 -10.31 3.71
N THR A 479 -11.64 -11.03 3.03
CA THR A 479 -11.49 -12.49 3.18
C THR A 479 -10.06 -12.86 3.54
N VAL A 480 -9.88 -13.63 4.61
CA VAL A 480 -8.59 -14.22 4.98
C VAL A 480 -8.48 -15.63 4.41
N TRP A 481 -7.32 -15.89 3.83
CA TRP A 481 -6.93 -17.14 3.19
C TRP A 481 -5.86 -17.81 4.02
N GLU A 482 -6.03 -19.10 4.31
CA GLU A 482 -5.09 -19.89 5.10
C GLU A 482 -4.78 -21.20 4.38
N GLN A 483 -3.51 -21.40 4.00
CA GLN A 483 -3.08 -22.62 3.33
C GLN A 483 -3.18 -23.81 4.29
N LEU A 484 -3.86 -24.87 3.85
CA LEU A 484 -4.05 -26.09 4.63
C LEU A 484 -2.90 -27.08 4.36
N PRO A 485 -2.45 -27.85 5.38
CA PRO A 485 -1.46 -28.90 5.19
C PRO A 485 -1.88 -29.93 4.14
N SER A 486 -0.96 -30.28 3.24
CA SER A 486 -1.18 -31.20 2.11
C SER A 486 -1.62 -32.61 2.53
N SER A 487 -1.21 -33.06 3.73
CA SER A 487 -1.63 -34.33 4.33
C SER A 487 -3.06 -34.34 4.87
N GLY A 488 -3.76 -33.20 4.87
CA GLY A 488 -5.11 -33.06 5.43
C GLY A 488 -6.21 -33.69 4.57
N LYS A 489 -7.01 -34.56 5.19
CA LYS A 489 -8.32 -35.03 4.64
C LYS A 489 -9.36 -33.90 4.46
N GLN A 490 -9.06 -32.69 4.93
CA GLN A 490 -9.92 -31.52 4.76
C GLN A 490 -10.10 -31.18 3.27
N ARG A 491 -11.31 -30.76 2.91
CA ARG A 491 -11.58 -30.08 1.63
C ARG A 491 -11.13 -28.62 1.77
N GLY A 492 -10.58 -28.05 0.70
CA GLY A 492 -10.38 -26.60 0.61
C GLY A 492 -11.63 -25.91 0.06
N ASP A 493 -11.81 -24.64 0.41
CA ASP A 493 -12.89 -23.79 -0.11
C ASP A 493 -12.52 -23.20 -1.49
N VAL A 494 -11.24 -23.27 -1.84
CA VAL A 494 -10.63 -22.79 -3.08
C VAL A 494 -10.34 -23.96 -4.03
N THR A 495 -10.62 -23.76 -5.31
CA THR A 495 -10.29 -24.67 -6.41
C THR A 495 -9.10 -24.13 -7.20
N THR A 496 -8.05 -24.93 -7.31
CA THR A 496 -6.92 -24.73 -8.24
C THR A 496 -7.38 -25.03 -9.67
N LYS A 497 -7.41 -24.01 -10.54
CA LYS A 497 -7.53 -24.15 -12.00
C LYS A 497 -6.13 -24.07 -12.61
N ARG A 498 -5.95 -24.65 -13.79
CA ARG A 498 -4.77 -24.47 -14.64
C ARG A 498 -5.19 -23.84 -15.96
N ASP A 499 -4.81 -22.58 -16.19
CA ASP A 499 -4.91 -21.99 -17.52
C ASP A 499 -3.64 -22.32 -18.32
N ASN A 500 -3.77 -23.14 -19.36
CA ASN A 500 -2.67 -23.51 -20.25
C ASN A 500 -2.21 -22.34 -21.13
N ARG A 501 -2.96 -21.23 -21.22
CA ARG A 501 -2.54 -20.01 -21.91
C ARG A 501 -1.44 -19.29 -21.14
N LEU A 502 -1.51 -19.31 -19.80
CA LEU A 502 -0.48 -18.74 -18.92
C LEU A 502 0.74 -19.64 -18.77
N ASP A 503 0.64 -20.94 -19.12
CA ASP A 503 1.82 -21.80 -19.27
C ASP A 503 2.73 -21.40 -20.45
N ALA A 504 2.20 -20.61 -21.39
CA ALA A 504 2.94 -20.08 -22.55
C ALA A 504 3.34 -18.60 -22.39
N SER A 505 3.03 -17.94 -21.27
CA SER A 505 3.39 -16.53 -21.06
C SER A 505 4.88 -16.38 -20.77
N LEU A 506 5.66 -16.25 -21.84
CA LEU A 506 7.05 -15.78 -21.77
C LEU A 506 7.07 -14.32 -21.28
N MET A 507 8.15 -13.91 -20.61
CA MET A 507 8.36 -12.49 -20.35
C MET A 507 8.85 -11.84 -21.65
N GLU A 508 7.95 -11.14 -22.33
CA GLU A 508 8.26 -10.38 -23.54
C GLU A 508 8.99 -9.10 -23.14
N SER A 509 10.21 -8.92 -23.63
CA SER A 509 10.92 -7.65 -23.59
C SER A 509 10.48 -6.80 -24.76
N GLU A 510 9.91 -5.62 -24.49
CA GLU A 510 9.66 -4.62 -25.54
C GLU A 510 11.01 -4.09 -26.03
N GLY A 511 11.36 -4.42 -27.27
CA GLY A 511 12.50 -3.91 -27.99
C GLY A 511 12.07 -3.56 -29.41
N ASP A 512 12.16 -2.27 -29.74
CA ASP A 512 11.93 -1.64 -31.05
C ASP A 512 11.08 -2.47 -32.03
N SER A 513 9.82 -2.69 -31.65
CA SER A 513 8.76 -3.21 -32.51
C SER A 513 7.67 -2.15 -32.56
N GLU A 514 7.42 -1.60 -33.74
CA GLU A 514 6.45 -0.54 -33.96
C GLU A 514 5.00 -1.10 -33.88
N ASP A 515 4.04 -0.21 -33.60
CA ASP A 515 2.60 -0.34 -33.82
C ASP A 515 1.80 -1.43 -33.05
N GLU A 516 1.27 -1.05 -31.87
CA GLU A 516 -0.15 -1.30 -31.55
C GLU A 516 -0.84 0.06 -31.31
N GLU A 517 -1.44 0.64 -32.36
CA GLU A 517 -2.32 1.80 -32.24
C GLU A 517 -3.69 1.36 -31.67
N ASP A 518 -3.95 1.63 -30.38
CA ASP A 518 -5.29 1.59 -29.76
C ASP A 518 -6.16 2.65 -30.48
N SER A 519 -6.82 2.27 -31.58
CA SER A 519 -7.55 3.16 -32.50
C SER A 519 -8.99 3.42 -32.02
N ASP A 520 -9.12 4.28 -31.01
CA ASP A 520 -10.41 4.78 -30.48
C ASP A 520 -11.05 5.85 -31.41
N ASP A 521 -11.32 5.48 -32.67
CA ASP A 521 -12.07 6.30 -33.63
C ASP A 521 -13.56 6.34 -33.25
N TYR A 522 -13.99 7.44 -32.62
CA TYR A 522 -15.41 7.78 -32.41
C TYR A 522 -15.70 9.23 -32.84
N ASP A 523 -15.86 9.42 -34.15
CA ASP A 523 -16.54 10.60 -34.72
C ASP A 523 -18.00 10.67 -34.23
N ASP A 524 -18.41 11.80 -33.64
CA ASP A 524 -19.81 12.27 -33.68
C ASP A 524 -19.85 13.82 -33.73
N ASP A 525 -19.84 14.35 -34.95
CA ASP A 525 -19.94 15.78 -35.27
C ASP A 525 -21.24 16.41 -34.74
N LYS A 526 -21.19 17.13 -33.62
CA LYS A 526 -22.21 18.15 -33.27
C LYS A 526 -21.67 19.43 -32.63
N GLU A 527 -21.47 20.44 -33.46
CA GLU A 527 -21.63 21.83 -33.02
C GLU A 527 -23.08 22.09 -32.59
N GLU A 528 -23.32 22.45 -31.32
CA GLU A 528 -24.39 23.39 -30.99
C GLU A 528 -23.84 24.53 -30.11
N ASN A 529 -24.08 25.76 -30.58
CA ASN A 529 -23.35 26.96 -30.16
C ASN A 529 -24.20 27.79 -29.20
N TYR A 530 -23.82 27.82 -27.91
CA TYR A 530 -24.42 28.71 -26.92
C TYR A 530 -23.41 29.45 -26.03
N THR A 531 -23.76 30.70 -25.72
CA THR A 531 -22.87 31.74 -25.21
C THR A 531 -22.56 31.65 -23.71
N SER A 532 -21.43 32.24 -23.33
CA SER A 532 -20.89 32.30 -21.97
C SER A 532 -21.77 33.00 -20.92
N GLN A 533 -21.66 32.54 -19.67
CA GLN A 533 -21.81 33.36 -18.45
C GLN A 533 -21.08 32.71 -17.27
N ASP A 534 -20.42 33.53 -16.46
CA ASP A 534 -19.39 33.09 -15.48
C ASP A 534 -19.96 32.47 -14.19
N ALA A 535 -19.39 31.34 -13.77
CA ALA A 535 -19.44 30.83 -12.40
C ALA A 535 -18.16 30.01 -12.11
N PRO A 536 -17.61 30.03 -10.87
CA PRO A 536 -16.25 29.56 -10.63
C PRO A 536 -16.12 28.03 -10.54
N GLU A 537 -15.05 27.51 -11.13
CA GLU A 537 -14.68 26.11 -11.05
C GLU A 537 -14.22 25.70 -9.64
N SER A 538 -14.72 24.56 -9.17
CA SER A 538 -14.14 23.81 -8.05
C SER A 538 -14.30 22.30 -8.30
N GLY A 539 -14.08 21.90 -9.55
CA GLY A 539 -14.30 20.55 -10.08
C GLY A 539 -13.13 19.60 -9.93
N SER A 540 -12.55 19.46 -8.73
CA SER A 540 -11.60 18.36 -8.48
C SER A 540 -12.37 17.03 -8.47
N THR A 541 -12.35 16.35 -9.61
CA THR A 541 -12.89 14.99 -9.81
C THR A 541 -11.96 13.95 -9.19
N SER A 542 -11.85 13.98 -7.85
CA SER A 542 -11.07 13.01 -7.08
C SER A 542 -11.39 11.58 -7.52
N TRP A 543 -10.40 10.86 -8.07
CA TRP A 543 -10.57 9.54 -8.69
C TRP A 543 -11.10 8.45 -7.74
N LEU A 544 -11.06 8.73 -6.42
CA LEU A 544 -11.79 8.02 -5.36
C LEU A 544 -13.32 7.96 -5.59
N ARG A 545 -13.84 8.68 -6.60
CA ARG A 545 -15.18 8.49 -7.18
C ARG A 545 -15.18 7.47 -8.32
N CYS A 546 -14.48 7.72 -9.45
CA CYS A 546 -14.52 6.87 -10.64
C CYS A 546 -14.18 5.39 -10.36
N VAL A 547 -13.01 5.11 -9.77
CA VAL A 547 -12.49 3.73 -9.63
C VAL A 547 -13.27 2.88 -8.60
N LEU A 548 -14.22 3.49 -7.86
CA LEU A 548 -14.97 2.88 -6.76
C LEU A 548 -16.51 2.97 -6.91
N GLN A 549 -17.04 3.08 -8.14
CA GLN A 549 -18.48 2.98 -8.43
C GLN A 549 -18.84 1.59 -9.01
#